data_AF-A0A7J9YH49-F1
#
_entry.id   AF-A0A7J9YH49-F1
#
_cell.length_a   1.000
_cell.length_b   1.000
_cell.length_c   1.000
_cell.angle_alpha   90.00
_cell.angle_beta   90.00
_cell.angle_gamma   90.00
#
_symmetry.space_group_name_H-M   'P 1'
#
loop_
_entity.id
_entity.type
_entity.pdbx_description
1 polymer ?
#
loop_
_entity_poly.entity_id
_entity_poly.type
_entity_poly.pdbx_seq_one_letter_code
_entity_poly.pdbx_strand_id
1 'polypeptide(L)'
;MTIIEPRGSRVVNIGVVDTVPLFRDGVAALIERTPWARLAAHSASRQGALLMIEQLHPDIVLLDSGLAPGGELVQIIAGGHSGPRVVVIVREAEQTPRYLANSMAMGAFGAVPRTAEPHRLIEAVRHACCSRRYLDPVLTSLITSADGRPASRASPAEQGQDTPQTRTLSRREFQVMQLIAEGMENAAIAKVLVLSVETVRTHVKSILRKLSARDRTHAVTIAFRSGLLSMSPCVVEQADAPVVASTRRPGRVVV
;
A
#
# COMPACT_ATOMS: atom_id res chain seq x y z
N MET A 1 26.08 21.21 6.43
CA MET A 1 25.28 19.98 6.27
C MET A 1 26.08 18.85 6.91
N THR A 2 25.74 18.48 8.14
CA THR A 2 26.58 17.59 8.97
C THR A 2 26.37 16.14 8.53
N ILE A 3 27.41 15.50 7.98
CA ILE A 3 27.41 14.08 7.64
C ILE A 3 27.44 13.30 8.96
N ILE A 4 26.31 12.70 9.32
CA ILE A 4 26.20 11.87 10.53
C ILE A 4 26.58 10.45 10.12
N GLU A 5 27.86 10.09 10.26
CA GLU A 5 28.28 8.70 10.12
C GLU A 5 27.74 7.86 11.29
N PRO A 6 27.29 6.61 11.04
CA PRO A 6 26.85 5.71 12.10
C PRO A 6 28.00 5.47 13.09
N ARG A 7 27.76 5.74 14.37
CA ARG A 7 28.74 5.45 15.44
C ARG A 7 28.79 3.93 15.67
N GLY A 8 29.82 3.28 15.12
CA GLY A 8 30.15 1.89 15.40
C GLY A 8 30.73 1.18 14.17
N SER A 9 31.85 0.50 14.35
CA SER A 9 32.61 -0.27 13.35
C SER A 9 31.87 -1.50 12.77
N ARG A 10 30.53 -1.55 12.85
CA ARG A 10 29.74 -2.71 12.41
C ARG A 10 29.15 -2.44 11.04
N VAL A 11 29.53 -3.27 10.08
CA VAL A 11 28.91 -3.33 8.75
C VAL A 11 27.42 -3.64 8.92
N VAL A 12 26.58 -2.84 8.27
CA VAL A 12 25.11 -2.95 8.32
C VAL A 12 24.65 -3.95 7.27
N ASN A 13 23.95 -5.00 7.71
CA ASN A 13 23.38 -6.01 6.83
C ASN A 13 22.02 -5.57 6.30
N ILE A 14 21.87 -5.53 4.97
CA ILE A 14 20.68 -5.03 4.29
C ILE A 14 20.03 -6.15 3.48
N GLY A 15 18.75 -6.41 3.73
CA GLY A 15 17.92 -7.26 2.90
C GLY A 15 17.18 -6.44 1.84
N VAL A 16 17.10 -6.93 0.61
CA VAL A 16 16.35 -6.25 -0.49
C VAL A 16 15.17 -7.09 -0.92
N VAL A 17 13.98 -6.50 -0.98
CA VAL A 17 12.74 -7.21 -1.32
C VAL A 17 12.04 -6.45 -2.45
N ASP A 18 12.19 -6.91 -3.69
CA ASP A 18 11.59 -6.30 -4.88
C ASP A 18 11.29 -7.35 -5.95
N THR A 19 10.10 -7.25 -6.58
CA THR A 19 9.64 -8.15 -7.64
C THR A 19 10.36 -7.93 -8.97
N VAL A 20 10.98 -6.77 -9.20
CA VAL A 20 11.63 -6.39 -10.46
C VAL A 20 13.12 -6.75 -10.39
N PRO A 21 13.59 -7.73 -11.19
CA PRO A 21 14.99 -8.19 -11.12
C PRO A 21 16.01 -7.08 -11.32
N LEU A 22 15.86 -6.27 -12.37
CA LEU A 22 16.79 -5.18 -12.69
C LEU A 22 16.93 -4.16 -11.56
N PHE A 23 15.82 -3.85 -10.88
CA PHE A 23 15.85 -2.91 -9.77
C PHE A 23 16.56 -3.51 -8.55
N ARG A 24 16.29 -4.78 -8.24
CA ARG A 24 16.96 -5.51 -7.16
C ARG A 24 18.47 -5.58 -7.39
N ASP A 25 18.91 -5.86 -8.60
CA ASP A 25 20.33 -5.92 -8.97
C ASP A 25 20.98 -4.52 -8.89
N GLY A 26 20.28 -3.48 -9.32
CA GLY A 26 20.73 -2.09 -9.20
C GLY A 26 20.88 -1.63 -7.75
N VAL A 27 19.92 -1.97 -6.88
CA VAL A 27 20.01 -1.68 -5.45
C VAL A 27 21.11 -2.50 -4.78
N ALA A 28 21.29 -3.77 -5.15
CA ALA A 28 22.39 -4.61 -4.68
C ALA A 28 23.75 -3.97 -5.00
N ALA A 29 23.98 -3.59 -6.26
CA ALA A 29 25.21 -2.91 -6.68
C ALA A 29 25.45 -1.58 -5.95
N LEU A 30 24.38 -0.84 -5.64
CA LEU A 30 24.46 0.39 -4.86
C LEU A 30 24.89 0.12 -3.40
N ILE A 31 24.35 -0.94 -2.79
CA ILE A 31 24.72 -1.36 -1.43
C ILE A 31 26.17 -1.83 -1.39
N GLU A 32 26.61 -2.66 -2.34
CA GLU A 32 27.99 -3.18 -2.40
C GLU A 32 29.04 -2.07 -2.58
N ARG A 33 28.68 -0.98 -3.25
CA ARG A 33 29.52 0.21 -3.39
C ARG A 33 29.56 1.10 -2.13
N THR A 34 28.78 0.77 -1.11
CA THR A 34 28.67 1.55 0.13
C THR A 34 29.53 0.91 1.23
N PRO A 35 30.66 1.54 1.65
CA PRO A 35 31.67 0.86 2.49
C PRO A 35 31.20 0.33 3.85
N TRP A 36 30.15 0.92 4.41
CA TRP A 36 29.60 0.57 5.73
C TRP A 36 28.38 -0.38 5.64
N ALA A 37 27.96 -0.78 4.44
CA ALA A 37 26.80 -1.62 4.21
C ALA A 37 27.18 -2.91 3.48
N ARG A 38 26.39 -3.97 3.69
CA ARG A 38 26.52 -5.24 2.99
C ARG A 38 25.13 -5.76 2.62
N LEU A 39 25.00 -6.31 1.42
CA LEU A 39 23.80 -7.05 1.04
C LEU A 39 23.79 -8.40 1.76
N ALA A 40 22.77 -8.65 2.59
CA ALA A 40 22.58 -9.94 3.26
C ALA A 40 22.04 -10.98 2.28
N ALA A 41 20.93 -10.65 1.63
CA ALA A 41 20.33 -11.38 0.53
C ALA A 41 19.22 -10.54 -0.09
N HIS A 42 18.64 -11.06 -1.17
CA HIS A 42 17.54 -10.41 -1.84
C HIS A 42 16.38 -11.39 -2.11
N SER A 43 15.16 -10.88 -2.17
CA SER A 43 13.97 -11.68 -2.46
C SER A 43 13.03 -10.96 -3.42
N ALA A 44 12.20 -11.73 -4.12
CA ALA A 44 11.17 -11.23 -5.03
C ALA A 44 9.74 -11.48 -4.53
N SER A 45 9.58 -12.04 -3.33
CA SER A 45 8.27 -12.42 -2.80
C SER A 45 8.15 -12.15 -1.31
N ARG A 46 6.90 -12.05 -0.82
CA ARG A 46 6.62 -11.90 0.61
C ARG A 46 7.17 -13.07 1.44
N GLN A 47 6.93 -14.30 0.99
CA GLN A 47 7.41 -15.51 1.66
C GLN A 47 8.93 -15.55 1.74
N GLY A 48 9.61 -15.26 0.62
CA GLY A 48 11.06 -15.24 0.59
C GLY A 48 11.66 -14.10 1.42
N ALA A 49 10.95 -12.98 1.59
CA ALA A 49 11.36 -11.92 2.51
C ALA A 49 11.35 -12.39 3.97
N LEU A 50 10.28 -13.06 4.40
CA LEU A 50 10.17 -13.58 5.77
C LEU A 50 11.25 -14.63 6.06
N LEU A 51 11.45 -15.58 5.14
CA LEU A 51 12.52 -16.59 5.26
C LEU A 51 13.91 -15.95 5.34
N MET A 52 14.18 -14.94 4.51
CA MET A 52 15.45 -14.20 4.54
C MET A 52 15.67 -13.51 5.87
N ILE A 53 14.63 -12.89 6.43
CA ILE A 53 14.71 -12.18 7.71
C ILE A 53 14.98 -13.16 8.85
N GLU A 54 14.28 -14.30 8.86
CA GLU A 54 14.46 -15.35 9.86
C GLU A 54 15.83 -16.02 9.80
N GLN A 55 16.37 -16.25 8.61
CA GLN A 55 17.65 -16.95 8.45
C GLN A 55 18.85 -16.02 8.62
N LEU A 56 18.78 -14.80 8.09
CA LEU A 56 19.94 -13.93 7.93
C LEU A 56 19.94 -12.72 8.86
N HIS A 57 18.82 -12.47 9.57
CA HIS A 57 18.69 -11.39 10.55
C HIS A 57 19.28 -10.05 10.04
N PRO A 58 18.82 -9.53 8.89
CA PRO A 58 19.31 -8.24 8.40
C PRO A 58 19.04 -7.14 9.43
N ASP A 59 19.84 -6.08 9.44
CA ASP A 59 19.60 -4.92 10.29
C ASP A 59 18.50 -4.03 9.68
N ILE A 60 18.49 -3.95 8.34
CA ILE A 60 17.56 -3.13 7.55
C ILE A 60 16.98 -3.94 6.40
N VAL A 61 15.69 -3.76 6.12
CA VAL A 61 15.03 -4.29 4.93
C VAL A 61 14.57 -3.15 4.04
N LEU A 62 15.04 -3.15 2.80
CA LEU A 62 14.51 -2.34 1.71
C LEU A 62 13.34 -3.08 1.08
N LEU A 63 12.14 -2.55 1.25
CA LEU A 63 10.90 -3.20 0.85
C LEU A 63 10.19 -2.43 -0.26
N ASP A 64 10.02 -3.07 -1.41
CA ASP A 64 9.17 -2.56 -2.48
C ASP A 64 7.69 -2.51 -2.05
N SER A 65 7.10 -1.34 -2.22
CA SER A 65 5.70 -1.05 -1.86
C SER A 65 4.66 -1.96 -2.54
N GLY A 66 4.95 -2.50 -3.73
CA GLY A 66 4.05 -3.42 -4.43
C GLY A 66 3.89 -4.77 -3.74
N LEU A 67 4.84 -5.15 -2.87
CA LEU A 67 4.75 -6.32 -2.00
C LEU A 67 4.06 -6.02 -0.66
N ALA A 68 3.69 -4.77 -0.42
CA ALA A 68 3.02 -4.32 0.80
C ALA A 68 2.02 -3.18 0.52
N PRO A 69 1.03 -3.36 -0.37
CA PRO A 69 0.09 -2.30 -0.79
C PRO A 69 -0.75 -1.75 0.38
N GLY A 70 -0.96 -2.53 1.44
CA GLY A 70 -1.63 -2.09 2.67
C GLY A 70 -0.68 -1.79 3.83
N GLY A 71 0.63 -1.96 3.64
CA GLY A 71 1.62 -1.91 4.72
C GLY A 71 1.63 -3.17 5.60
N GLU A 72 0.89 -4.22 5.23
CA GLU A 72 0.74 -5.45 6.03
C GLU A 72 2.08 -6.14 6.28
N LEU A 73 2.93 -6.21 5.25
CA LEU A 73 4.26 -6.81 5.36
C LEU A 73 5.22 -5.93 6.17
N VAL A 74 5.05 -4.60 6.14
CA VAL A 74 5.80 -3.70 7.01
C VAL A 74 5.49 -4.01 8.47
N GLN A 75 4.20 -4.16 8.81
CA GLN A 75 3.76 -4.46 10.17
C GLN A 75 4.30 -5.81 10.67
N ILE A 76 4.27 -6.84 9.82
CA ILE A 76 4.80 -8.17 10.17
C ILE A 76 6.31 -8.10 10.44
N ILE A 77 7.06 -7.42 9.57
CA ILE A 77 8.52 -7.33 9.68
C ILE A 77 8.94 -6.45 10.87
N ALA A 78 8.31 -5.29 11.04
CA ALA A 78 8.66 -4.33 12.07
C ALA A 78 8.06 -4.67 13.45
N GLY A 79 7.02 -5.51 13.50
CA GLY A 79 6.31 -5.88 14.73
C GLY A 79 7.04 -6.90 15.62
N GLY A 80 8.12 -7.52 15.14
CA GLY A 80 8.97 -8.36 15.98
C GLY A 80 9.77 -7.52 16.97
N HIS A 81 9.82 -7.92 18.26
CA HIS A 81 10.56 -7.22 19.33
C HIS A 81 12.06 -7.00 19.02
N SER A 82 12.62 -7.68 18.01
CA SER A 82 13.98 -7.48 17.49
C SER A 82 14.01 -7.56 15.96
N GLY A 83 12.92 -7.18 15.29
CA GLY A 83 12.81 -7.19 13.83
C GLY A 83 13.72 -6.16 13.15
N PRO A 84 14.04 -6.36 11.86
CA PRO A 84 14.82 -5.39 11.09
C PRO A 84 14.04 -4.09 10.92
N ARG A 85 14.77 -2.99 10.70
CA ARG A 85 14.15 -1.71 10.37
C ARG A 85 13.75 -1.68 8.92
N VAL A 86 12.52 -1.27 8.62
CA VAL A 86 12.00 -1.29 7.25
C VAL A 86 12.09 0.09 6.61
N VAL A 87 12.70 0.17 5.44
CA VAL A 87 12.65 1.35 4.55
C VAL A 87 11.87 0.94 3.31
N VAL A 88 10.78 1.64 3.03
CA VAL A 88 9.89 1.34 1.92
C VAL A 88 10.33 2.09 0.66
N ILE A 89 10.46 1.37 -0.45
CA ILE A 89 10.66 1.92 -1.78
C ILE A 89 9.29 2.07 -2.44
N VAL A 90 8.84 3.32 -2.58
CA VAL A 90 7.48 3.68 -2.97
C VAL A 90 7.40 3.79 -4.48
N ARG A 91 6.64 2.90 -5.12
CA ARG A 91 6.31 2.95 -6.54
C ARG A 91 5.33 4.06 -6.81
N GLU A 92 5.27 4.51 -8.06
CA GLU A 92 4.39 5.59 -8.50
C GLU A 92 2.93 5.38 -8.11
N ALA A 93 2.39 4.16 -8.24
CA ALA A 93 0.99 3.86 -7.90
C ALA A 93 0.70 4.01 -6.39
N GLU A 94 1.71 3.82 -5.55
CA GLU A 94 1.64 3.89 -4.09
C GLU A 94 2.13 5.23 -3.51
N GLN A 95 2.49 6.20 -4.36
CA GLN A 95 2.81 7.58 -3.94
C GLN A 95 1.53 8.34 -3.56
N THR A 96 0.84 7.85 -2.53
CA THR A 96 -0.36 8.47 -1.99
C THR A 96 -0.17 8.83 -0.52
N PRO A 97 -0.76 9.94 -0.04
CA PRO A 97 -0.65 10.33 1.37
C PRO A 97 -1.14 9.24 2.32
N ARG A 98 -2.21 8.52 1.92
CA ARG A 98 -2.77 7.41 2.69
C ARG A 98 -1.80 6.24 2.82
N TYR A 99 -1.16 5.84 1.71
CA TYR A 99 -0.18 4.77 1.73
C TYR A 99 1.01 5.13 2.63
N LEU A 100 1.55 6.34 2.48
CA LEU A 100 2.67 6.83 3.27
C LEU A 100 2.33 6.91 4.76
N ALA A 101 1.17 7.47 5.12
CA ALA A 101 0.73 7.52 6.51
C ALA A 101 0.57 6.12 7.10
N ASN A 102 -0.04 5.20 6.35
CA ASN A 102 -0.24 3.82 6.79
C ASN A 102 1.10 3.08 6.95
N SER A 103 2.01 3.14 5.97
CA SER A 103 3.29 2.43 6.05
C SER A 103 4.14 2.90 7.23
N MET A 104 4.15 4.21 7.50
CA MET A 104 4.81 4.78 8.68
C MET A 104 4.13 4.38 9.99
N ALA A 105 2.80 4.32 10.04
CA ALA A 105 2.04 3.84 11.20
C ALA A 105 2.31 2.34 11.48
N MET A 106 2.52 1.54 10.44
CA MET A 106 2.89 0.12 10.53
C MET A 106 4.35 -0.13 10.92
N GLY A 107 5.13 0.93 11.14
CA GLY A 107 6.50 0.81 11.66
C GLY A 107 7.61 1.00 10.63
N ALA A 108 7.32 1.52 9.43
CA ALA A 108 8.37 1.92 8.51
C ALA A 108 9.26 3.02 9.16
N PHE A 109 10.57 2.82 9.09
CA PHE A 109 11.57 3.82 9.46
C PHE A 109 11.82 4.81 8.33
N GLY A 110 11.51 4.46 7.09
CA GLY A 110 11.48 5.49 6.05
C GLY A 110 10.77 5.10 4.78
N ALA A 111 10.58 6.10 3.94
CA ALA A 111 10.00 5.95 2.62
C ALA A 111 10.75 6.80 1.59
N VAL A 112 11.08 6.19 0.46
CA VAL A 112 11.83 6.79 -0.65
C VAL A 112 11.10 6.45 -1.95
N PRO A 113 10.85 7.41 -2.87
CA PRO A 113 10.23 7.08 -4.14
C PRO A 113 11.18 6.23 -4.98
N ARG A 114 10.63 5.32 -5.78
CA ARG A 114 11.42 4.45 -6.66
C ARG A 114 12.21 5.23 -7.71
N THR A 115 11.74 6.43 -8.04
CA THR A 115 12.36 7.39 -8.95
C THR A 115 13.44 8.25 -8.29
N ALA A 116 13.68 8.09 -6.98
CA ALA A 116 14.69 8.86 -6.28
C ALA A 116 16.10 8.60 -6.81
N GLU A 117 16.96 9.60 -6.68
CA GLU A 117 18.37 9.41 -6.94
C GLU A 117 19.00 8.40 -5.94
N PRO A 118 19.99 7.59 -6.36
CA PRO A 118 20.58 6.55 -5.52
C PRO A 118 21.08 7.03 -4.15
N HIS A 119 21.58 8.26 -4.08
CA HIS A 119 22.09 8.83 -2.83
C HIS A 119 21.00 9.01 -1.76
N ARG A 120 19.73 9.23 -2.16
CA ARG A 120 18.58 9.37 -1.26
C ARG A 120 18.21 8.04 -0.61
N LEU A 121 18.30 6.94 -1.35
CA LEU A 121 18.09 5.61 -0.79
C LEU A 121 19.15 5.29 0.28
N ILE A 122 20.43 5.62 0.01
CA ILE A 122 21.51 5.44 0.99
C ILE A 122 21.36 6.37 2.20
N GLU A 123 20.88 7.60 2.00
CA GLU A 123 20.53 8.51 3.08
C GLU A 123 19.43 7.93 3.98
N ALA A 124 18.36 7.40 3.39
CA ALA A 124 17.27 6.75 4.13
C ALA A 124 17.76 5.56 4.96
N VAL A 125 18.61 4.71 4.38
CA VAL A 125 19.26 3.59 5.08
C VAL A 125 20.07 4.12 6.27
N ARG A 126 20.89 5.16 6.07
CA ARG A 126 21.71 5.76 7.14
C ARG A 126 20.86 6.32 8.28
N HIS A 127 19.74 6.96 7.97
CA HIS A 127 18.78 7.41 8.98
C HIS A 127 18.19 6.23 9.75
N ALA A 128 17.78 5.17 9.06
CA ALA A 128 17.31 3.95 9.68
C ALA A 128 18.38 3.29 10.58
N CYS A 129 19.67 3.32 10.21
CA CYS A 129 20.77 2.83 11.06
C CYS A 129 20.81 3.54 12.43
N CYS A 130 20.50 4.84 12.44
CA CYS A 130 20.47 5.67 13.65
C CYS A 130 19.10 5.67 14.36
N SER A 131 18.20 4.76 14.00
CA SER A 131 16.81 4.71 14.48
C SER A 131 16.04 6.02 14.26
N ARG A 132 16.39 6.75 13.21
CA ARG A 132 15.71 8.00 12.82
C ARG A 132 14.78 7.72 11.65
N ARG A 133 13.64 8.40 11.67
CA ARG A 133 12.72 8.36 10.54
C ARG A 133 13.28 9.17 9.36
N TYR A 134 13.01 8.70 8.15
CA TYR A 134 13.34 9.41 6.91
C TYR A 134 12.15 9.39 5.96
N LEU A 135 11.72 10.55 5.48
CA LEU A 135 10.76 10.66 4.41
C LEU A 135 11.36 11.54 3.33
N ASP A 136 11.42 11.02 2.11
CA ASP A 136 11.94 11.81 0.99
C ASP A 136 11.11 13.10 0.79
N PRO A 137 11.73 14.24 0.46
CA PRO A 137 11.01 15.50 0.27
C PRO A 137 9.87 15.42 -0.76
N VAL A 138 10.05 14.65 -1.84
CA VAL A 138 9.02 14.47 -2.88
C VAL A 138 7.78 13.84 -2.27
N LEU A 139 7.95 12.81 -1.44
CA LEU A 139 6.85 12.15 -0.74
C LEU A 139 6.26 13.01 0.39
N THR A 140 7.10 13.82 1.05
CA THR A 140 6.66 14.72 2.12
C THR A 140 5.65 15.74 1.61
N SER A 141 5.86 16.28 0.41
CA SER A 141 4.95 17.23 -0.24
C SER A 141 3.53 16.68 -0.44
N LEU A 142 3.38 15.36 -0.59
CA LEU A 142 2.09 14.71 -0.74
C LEU A 142 1.32 14.72 0.57
N ILE A 143 2.00 14.51 1.70
CA ILE A 143 1.38 14.46 3.03
C ILE A 143 1.00 15.87 3.48
N THR A 144 1.89 16.85 3.31
CA THR A 144 1.59 18.25 3.69
C THR A 144 0.51 18.89 2.83
N SER A 145 0.30 18.42 1.59
CA SER A 145 -0.81 18.87 0.75
C SER A 145 -2.16 18.23 1.12
N ALA A 146 -2.15 17.11 1.85
CA ALA A 146 -3.35 16.41 2.32
C ALA A 146 -3.84 16.95 3.69
N ASP A 147 -2.91 17.41 4.54
CA ASP A 147 -3.20 18.06 5.82
C ASP A 147 -3.47 19.55 5.66
N GLY A 148 -4.62 19.88 5.06
CA GLY A 148 -5.17 21.24 5.06
C GLY A 148 -5.53 21.70 6.48
N ARG A 149 -4.55 22.21 7.23
CA ARG A 149 -4.79 23.29 8.21
C ARG A 149 -4.56 24.62 7.49
N PRO A 150 -5.57 25.52 7.45
CA PRO A 150 -5.44 26.78 6.73
C PRO A 150 -4.53 27.71 7.53
N ALA A 151 -3.41 28.12 6.93
CA ALA A 151 -2.82 29.39 7.30
C ALA A 151 -3.77 30.48 6.79
N SER A 152 -4.49 31.08 7.74
CA SER A 152 -5.41 32.19 7.58
C SER A 152 -4.93 33.27 6.60
N ARG A 153 -5.78 33.61 5.63
CA ARG A 153 -6.14 35.00 5.32
C ARG A 153 -7.44 35.07 4.49
N ALA A 154 -8.47 35.53 5.18
CA ALA A 154 -9.54 36.45 4.76
C ALA A 154 -10.34 36.21 3.46
N SER A 155 -11.58 35.71 3.67
CA SER A 155 -12.88 36.25 3.20
C SER A 155 -13.18 36.30 1.66
N PRO A 156 -14.46 36.55 1.25
CA PRO A 156 -15.36 35.46 0.83
C PRO A 156 -15.96 35.66 -0.57
N ALA A 157 -16.54 34.57 -1.10
CA ALA A 157 -17.42 34.52 -2.27
C ALA A 157 -16.78 34.87 -3.63
N GLU A 158 -16.73 33.90 -4.53
CA GLU A 158 -17.61 33.87 -5.71
C GLU A 158 -17.28 32.66 -6.59
N GLN A 159 -18.26 32.31 -7.40
CA GLN A 159 -18.39 31.10 -8.20
C GLN A 159 -17.41 31.08 -9.37
N GLY A 160 -17.17 29.87 -9.91
CA GLY A 160 -16.84 29.73 -11.33
C GLY A 160 -15.47 29.14 -11.65
N GLN A 161 -15.54 27.89 -12.10
CA GLN A 161 -14.83 27.34 -13.26
C GLN A 161 -13.29 27.25 -13.27
N ASP A 162 -12.91 26.03 -13.64
CA ASP A 162 -11.71 25.66 -14.39
C ASP A 162 -10.36 25.69 -13.68
N THR A 163 -9.99 24.51 -13.19
CA THR A 163 -8.62 24.02 -13.38
C THR A 163 -8.67 22.60 -13.98
N PRO A 164 -8.02 22.37 -15.13
CA PRO A 164 -8.01 21.08 -15.80
C PRO A 164 -6.91 20.17 -15.23
N GLN A 165 -7.13 18.86 -15.38
CA GLN A 165 -6.17 17.75 -15.23
C GLN A 165 -5.86 17.26 -13.80
N THR A 166 -6.68 16.30 -13.36
CA THR A 166 -6.14 14.97 -13.02
C THR A 166 -7.26 13.94 -13.11
N ARG A 167 -7.00 12.84 -13.82
CA ARG A 167 -7.93 11.73 -14.08
C ARG A 167 -8.12 10.85 -12.83
N THR A 168 -8.34 11.47 -11.67
CA THR A 168 -8.55 10.78 -10.40
C THR A 168 -9.97 11.05 -9.91
N LEU A 169 -10.62 9.99 -9.40
CA LEU A 169 -11.93 10.11 -8.78
C LEU A 169 -11.81 10.92 -7.49
N SER A 170 -12.74 11.84 -7.25
CA SER A 170 -12.85 12.52 -5.96
C SER A 170 -13.20 11.53 -4.86
N ARG A 171 -12.96 11.89 -3.59
CA ARG A 171 -13.31 11.02 -2.43
C ARG A 171 -14.75 10.52 -2.48
N ARG A 172 -15.68 11.36 -2.93
CA ARG A 172 -17.10 10.99 -3.03
C ARG A 172 -17.39 10.07 -4.20
N GLU A 173 -16.77 10.32 -5.34
CA GLU A 173 -16.85 9.44 -6.51
C GLU A 173 -16.23 8.07 -6.22
N PHE A 174 -15.15 8.02 -5.45
CA PHE A 174 -14.53 6.76 -5.01
C PHE A 174 -15.46 5.93 -4.11
N GLN A 175 -16.11 6.56 -3.13
CA GLN A 175 -17.10 5.89 -2.28
C GLN A 175 -18.27 5.33 -3.09
N VAL A 176 -18.78 6.10 -4.05
CA VAL A 176 -19.82 5.65 -4.97
C VAL A 176 -19.30 4.49 -5.83
N MET A 177 -18.04 4.54 -6.29
CA MET A 177 -17.41 3.48 -7.09
C MET A 177 -17.23 2.16 -6.31
N GLN A 178 -16.91 2.21 -5.01
CA GLN A 178 -16.86 1.03 -4.14
C GLN A 178 -18.23 0.34 -4.03
N LEU A 179 -19.28 1.11 -3.72
CA LEU A 179 -20.62 0.56 -3.59
C LEU A 179 -21.19 0.07 -4.94
N ILE A 180 -20.74 0.67 -6.05
CA ILE A 180 -21.00 0.15 -7.40
C ILE A 180 -20.33 -1.23 -7.59
N ALA A 181 -19.09 -1.41 -7.14
CA ALA A 181 -18.37 -2.68 -7.24
C ALA A 181 -18.96 -3.77 -6.33
N GLU A 182 -19.61 -3.38 -5.23
CA GLU A 182 -20.41 -4.28 -4.37
C GLU A 182 -21.79 -4.63 -4.97
N GLY A 183 -22.12 -4.11 -6.17
CA GLY A 183 -23.36 -4.43 -6.88
C GLY A 183 -24.60 -3.65 -6.42
N MET A 184 -24.44 -2.65 -5.54
CA MET A 184 -25.58 -1.91 -4.99
C MET A 184 -26.30 -1.06 -6.04
N GLU A 185 -27.61 -0.87 -5.96
CA GLU A 185 -28.33 0.07 -6.85
C GLU A 185 -28.21 1.53 -6.39
N ASN A 186 -28.40 2.49 -7.30
CA ASN A 186 -28.29 3.93 -6.99
C ASN A 186 -29.17 4.38 -5.82
N ALA A 187 -30.36 3.78 -5.67
CA ALA A 187 -31.27 4.05 -4.55
C ALA A 187 -30.72 3.52 -3.22
N ALA A 188 -30.02 2.38 -3.23
CA ALA A 188 -29.37 1.83 -2.05
C ALA A 188 -28.12 2.64 -1.68
N ILE A 189 -27.32 3.03 -2.68
CA ILE A 189 -26.16 3.92 -2.51
C ILE A 189 -26.58 5.26 -1.90
N ALA A 190 -27.69 5.83 -2.39
CA ALA A 190 -28.25 7.08 -1.87
C ALA A 190 -28.59 6.98 -0.37
N LYS A 191 -29.15 5.85 0.07
CA LYS A 191 -29.43 5.59 1.50
C LYS A 191 -28.15 5.45 2.32
N VAL A 192 -27.18 4.65 1.86
CA VAL A 192 -25.91 4.42 2.57
C VAL A 192 -25.10 5.71 2.73
N LEU A 193 -25.11 6.55 1.69
CA LEU A 193 -24.32 7.78 1.65
C LEU A 193 -25.09 9.02 2.11
N VAL A 194 -26.36 8.88 2.51
CA VAL A 194 -27.26 9.98 2.89
C VAL A 194 -27.31 11.08 1.82
N LEU A 195 -27.62 10.68 0.58
CA LEU A 195 -27.75 11.55 -0.60
C LEU A 195 -29.10 11.36 -1.29
N SER A 196 -29.45 12.27 -2.19
CA SER A 196 -30.52 12.03 -3.15
C SER A 196 -30.06 11.06 -4.26
N VAL A 197 -31.01 10.32 -4.83
CA VAL A 197 -30.75 9.41 -5.96
C VAL A 197 -30.23 10.18 -7.19
N GLU A 198 -30.70 11.40 -7.38
CA GLU A 198 -30.26 12.33 -8.45
C GLU A 198 -28.78 12.68 -8.30
N THR A 199 -28.33 12.96 -7.07
CA THR A 199 -26.91 13.24 -6.77
C THR A 199 -26.04 12.03 -7.01
N VAL A 200 -26.50 10.82 -6.66
CA VAL A 200 -25.77 9.57 -6.97
C VAL A 200 -25.64 9.38 -8.48
N ARG A 201 -26.72 9.56 -9.26
CA ARG A 201 -26.67 9.49 -10.73
C ARG A 201 -25.64 10.45 -11.33
N THR A 202 -25.54 11.65 -10.77
CA THR A 202 -24.57 12.67 -11.19
C THR A 202 -23.14 12.21 -10.93
N HIS A 203 -22.86 11.64 -9.74
CA HIS A 203 -21.57 11.04 -9.44
C HIS A 203 -21.24 9.86 -10.37
N VAL A 204 -22.20 8.96 -10.65
CA VAL A 204 -21.99 7.85 -11.60
C VAL A 204 -21.61 8.37 -12.99
N LYS A 205 -22.32 9.35 -13.53
CA LYS A 205 -21.97 9.96 -14.83
C LYS A 205 -20.56 10.56 -14.83
N SER A 206 -20.18 11.25 -13.76
CA SER A 206 -18.84 11.82 -13.63
C SER A 206 -17.76 10.73 -13.55
N ILE A 207 -18.00 9.65 -12.81
CA ILE A 207 -17.10 8.48 -12.71
C ILE A 207 -16.90 7.84 -14.09
N LEU A 208 -17.97 7.55 -14.83
CA LEU A 208 -17.87 6.95 -16.15
C LEU A 208 -17.03 7.81 -17.10
N ARG A 209 -17.26 9.13 -17.09
CA ARG A 209 -16.48 10.09 -17.87
C ARG A 209 -15.00 10.11 -17.46
N LYS A 210 -14.71 10.12 -16.16
CA LYS A 210 -13.33 10.18 -15.63
C LYS A 210 -12.54 8.89 -15.89
N LEU A 211 -13.20 7.73 -15.82
CA LEU A 211 -12.59 6.43 -16.11
C LEU A 211 -12.59 6.08 -17.60
N SER A 212 -13.19 6.93 -18.46
CA SER A 212 -13.43 6.60 -19.88
C SER A 212 -14.18 5.27 -20.05
N ALA A 213 -15.09 4.98 -19.12
CA ALA A 213 -15.87 3.76 -19.10
C ALA A 213 -17.14 3.92 -19.93
N ARG A 214 -17.48 2.87 -20.69
CA ARG A 214 -18.65 2.83 -21.60
C ARG A 214 -19.95 2.60 -20.83
N ASP A 215 -19.88 1.80 -19.78
CA ASP A 215 -20.98 1.44 -18.92
C ASP A 215 -20.48 1.16 -17.50
N ARG A 216 -21.44 0.91 -16.60
CA ARG A 216 -21.20 0.67 -15.18
C ARG A 216 -20.30 -0.54 -14.92
N THR A 217 -20.50 -1.63 -15.64
CA THR A 217 -19.72 -2.86 -15.48
C THR A 217 -18.28 -2.65 -15.96
N HIS A 218 -18.12 -1.97 -17.08
CA HIS A 218 -16.81 -1.60 -17.62
C HIS A 218 -16.04 -0.70 -16.64
N ALA A 219 -16.72 0.21 -15.94
CA ALA A 219 -16.10 1.04 -14.91
C ALA A 219 -15.56 0.20 -13.74
N VAL A 220 -16.28 -0.84 -13.31
CA VAL A 220 -15.83 -1.77 -12.26
C VAL A 220 -14.61 -2.55 -12.73
N THR A 221 -14.62 -3.08 -13.96
CA THR A 221 -13.46 -3.77 -14.54
C THR A 221 -12.24 -2.87 -14.62
N ILE A 222 -12.40 -1.62 -15.06
CA ILE A 222 -11.32 -0.63 -15.10
C ILE A 222 -10.79 -0.37 -13.70
N ALA A 223 -11.66 -0.18 -12.72
CA ALA A 223 -11.26 0.12 -11.34
C ALA A 223 -10.48 -1.02 -10.68
N PHE A 224 -10.81 -2.28 -10.95
CA PHE A 224 -10.01 -3.42 -10.47
C PHE A 224 -8.69 -3.57 -11.23
N ARG A 225 -8.69 -3.38 -12.55
CA ARG A 225 -7.48 -3.49 -13.38
C ARG A 225 -6.45 -2.39 -13.08
N SER A 226 -6.91 -1.19 -12.76
CA SER A 226 -6.05 -0.06 -12.41
C SER A 226 -5.62 -0.06 -10.95
N GLY A 227 -6.07 -1.02 -10.13
CA GLY A 227 -5.81 -1.05 -8.70
C GLY A 227 -6.52 0.04 -7.90
N LEU A 228 -7.48 0.77 -8.51
CA LEU A 228 -8.34 1.71 -7.79
C LEU A 228 -9.21 0.97 -6.77
N LEU A 229 -9.63 -0.26 -7.09
CA LEU A 229 -10.31 -1.16 -6.17
C LEU A 229 -9.50 -2.46 -6.07
N SER A 230 -9.39 -2.99 -4.85
CA SER A 230 -8.77 -4.28 -4.58
C SER A 230 -9.84 -5.24 -4.07
N MET A 231 -9.87 -6.47 -4.62
CA MET A 231 -10.70 -7.53 -4.05
C MET A 231 -10.08 -7.98 -2.73
N SER A 232 -10.76 -7.69 -1.61
CA SER A 232 -10.61 -8.52 -0.42
C SER A 232 -11.27 -9.88 -0.71
N PRO A 233 -10.63 -11.03 -0.45
CA PRO A 233 -11.31 -12.31 -0.59
C PRO A 233 -12.49 -12.33 0.39
N CYS A 234 -13.69 -12.39 -0.17
CA CYS A 234 -14.92 -12.64 0.58
C CYS A 234 -14.83 -14.10 1.06
N VAL A 235 -14.61 -14.29 2.36
CA VAL A 235 -14.78 -15.60 2.99
C VAL A 235 -16.28 -15.89 2.92
N VAL A 236 -16.65 -16.80 2.04
CA VAL A 236 -18.01 -17.32 1.95
C VAL A 236 -18.21 -18.21 3.17
N GLU A 237 -18.92 -17.72 4.17
CA GLU A 237 -19.40 -18.51 5.30
C GLU A 237 -20.46 -19.49 4.76
N GLN A 238 -20.02 -20.71 4.42
CA GLN A 238 -20.93 -21.79 4.08
C GLN A 238 -21.61 -22.29 5.35
N ALA A 239 -22.94 -22.20 5.34
CA ALA A 239 -23.85 -22.72 6.34
C ALA A 239 -23.54 -24.19 6.67
N ASP A 240 -23.28 -24.44 7.95
CA ASP A 240 -23.13 -25.76 8.53
C ASP A 240 -24.51 -26.43 8.60
N ALA A 241 -24.70 -27.50 7.83
CA ALA A 241 -25.86 -28.39 7.95
C ALA A 241 -25.46 -29.58 8.84
N PRO A 242 -26.23 -29.94 9.89
CA PRO A 242 -25.81 -30.97 10.80
C PRO A 242 -25.93 -32.36 10.15
N VAL A 243 -24.80 -33.06 10.14
CA VAL A 243 -24.70 -34.50 9.86
C VAL A 243 -25.45 -35.25 10.96
N VAL A 244 -26.61 -35.82 10.62
CA VAL A 244 -27.31 -36.75 11.50
C VAL A 244 -26.65 -38.13 11.41
N ALA A 245 -26.13 -38.56 12.56
CA ALA A 245 -25.54 -39.86 12.79
C ALA A 245 -26.50 -41.02 12.47
N SER A 246 -26.07 -41.92 11.60
CA SER A 246 -26.73 -43.21 11.34
C SER A 246 -26.42 -44.19 12.47
N THR A 247 -27.42 -44.50 13.28
CA THR A 247 -27.41 -45.59 14.27
C THR A 247 -27.66 -46.95 13.63
N ARG A 248 -26.92 -47.94 14.12
CA ARG A 248 -26.88 -49.37 13.76
C ARG A 248 -28.26 -50.04 13.64
N ARG A 249 -28.33 -51.06 12.77
CA ARG A 249 -28.97 -52.36 13.07
C ARG A 249 -28.16 -53.53 12.48
N PRO A 250 -27.95 -54.64 13.22
CA PRO A 250 -27.40 -55.87 12.69
C PRO A 250 -28.53 -56.82 12.24
N GLY A 251 -28.30 -57.65 11.21
CA GLY A 251 -29.21 -58.78 10.95
C GLY A 251 -29.07 -59.46 9.60
N ARG A 252 -28.73 -60.76 9.67
CA ARG A 252 -29.03 -61.87 8.74
C ARG A 252 -28.15 -62.10 7.48
N VAL A 253 -27.19 -63.02 7.67
CA VAL A 253 -27.00 -64.34 7.01
C VAL A 253 -27.98 -64.65 5.86
N VAL A 254 -27.47 -65.23 4.76
CA VAL A 254 -27.85 -66.56 4.20
C VAL A 254 -27.03 -66.87 2.92
N VAL A 255 -26.42 -68.07 2.96
CA VAL A 255 -25.66 -68.90 1.98
C VAL A 255 -24.45 -68.30 1.27
#